data_AF-A0A059FB51-F1
#
_entry.id   AF-A0A059FB51-F1
#
_cell.length_a   1.000
_cell.length_b   1.000
_cell.length_c   1.000
_cell.angle_alpha   90.00
_cell.angle_beta   90.00
_cell.angle_gamma   90.00
#
_symmetry.space_group_name_H-M   'P 1'
#
loop_
_entity.id
_entity.type
_entity.pdbx_description
1 polymer ?
#
loop_
_entity_poly.entity_id
_entity_poly.type
_entity_poly.pdbx_seq_one_letter_code
_entity_poly.pdbx_strand_id
1 'polypeptide(L)' 'MTEAARIAAQLSAQYGEDAAVIATLRAAEVAAQGDTEALTHWDEVIAILESGNRAPTGPAN' A
#
# COMPACT_ATOMS: atom_id res chain seq x y z
N MET A 1 0.56 2.75 16.09
CA MET A 1 0.72 2.29 14.69
C MET A 1 -0.27 1.17 14.46
N THR A 2 -1.13 1.32 13.45
CA THR A 2 -2.02 0.25 12.98
C THR A 2 -1.21 -0.83 12.27
N GLU A 3 -1.80 -2.00 12.08
CA GLU A 3 -1.17 -3.11 11.35
C GLU A 3 -0.92 -2.74 9.88
N ALA A 4 -1.89 -2.09 9.24
CA ALA A 4 -1.76 -1.58 7.88
C ALA A 4 -0.56 -0.62 7.73
N ALA A 5 -0.32 0.26 8.70
CA ALA A 5 0.83 1.18 8.66
C ALA A 5 2.18 0.46 8.79
N ARG A 6 2.26 -0.65 9.55
CA ARG A 6 3.49 -1.46 9.60
C ARG A 6 3.75 -2.16 8.28
N ILE A 7 2.71 -2.76 7.69
CA ILE A 7 2.83 -3.47 6.41
C ILE A 7 3.19 -2.50 5.29
N ALA A 8 2.54 -1.33 5.24
CA ALA A 8 2.91 -0.26 4.30
C ALA A 8 4.38 0.15 4.45
N ALA A 9 4.87 0.37 5.67
CA ALA A 9 6.27 0.72 5.90
C ALA A 9 7.24 -0.39 5.46
N GLN A 10 6.90 -1.66 5.70
CA GLN A 10 7.70 -2.80 5.26
C GLN A 10 7.72 -2.92 3.73
N LEU A 11 6.57 -2.82 3.08
CA LEU A 11 6.46 -2.87 1.62
C LEU A 11 7.22 -1.72 0.97
N SER A 12 7.09 -0.50 1.51
CA SER A 12 7.84 0.66 1.03
C SER A 12 9.35 0.47 1.19
N ALA A 13 9.81 -0.11 2.31
CA ALA A 13 11.23 -0.39 2.51
C ALA A 13 11.78 -1.49 1.58
N GLN A 14 10.96 -2.47 1.21
CA GLN A 14 11.37 -3.62 0.41
C GLN A 14 11.23 -3.40 -1.10
N TYR A 15 10.19 -2.70 -1.53
CA TYR A 15 9.79 -2.55 -2.92
C TYR A 15 9.80 -1.09 -3.40
N GLY A 16 9.96 -0.10 -2.50
CA GLY A 16 10.03 1.30 -2.87
C GLY A 16 8.75 1.77 -3.59
N GLU A 17 8.92 2.27 -4.82
CA GLU A 17 7.85 2.69 -5.73
C GLU A 17 6.82 1.58 -6.00
N ASP A 18 7.29 0.33 -6.12
CA ASP A 18 6.45 -0.81 -6.48
C ASP A 18 5.57 -1.29 -5.31
N ALA A 19 5.77 -0.76 -4.09
CA ALA A 19 5.03 -1.18 -2.90
C ALA A 19 3.51 -1.10 -3.08
N ALA A 20 3.02 -0.03 -3.72
CA ALA A 20 1.60 0.16 -3.99
C ALA A 20 1.06 -0.86 -5.01
N VAL A 21 1.86 -1.19 -6.03
CA VAL A 21 1.51 -2.22 -7.03
C VAL A 21 1.39 -3.59 -6.36
N ILE A 22 2.36 -3.96 -5.51
CA ILE A 22 2.32 -5.23 -4.77
C ILE A 22 1.10 -5.29 -3.84
N ALA A 23 0.82 -4.21 -3.09
CA ALA A 23 -0.36 -4.15 -2.22
C ALA A 23 -1.67 -4.28 -3.02
N THR A 24 -1.75 -3.67 -4.20
CA THR A 24 -2.92 -3.76 -5.10
C THR A 24 -3.12 -5.18 -5.63
N LEU A 25 -2.06 -5.88 -6.00
CA LEU A 25 -2.16 -7.28 -6.45
C LEU A 25 -2.65 -8.20 -5.32
N ARG A 26 -2.21 -7.95 -4.08
CA ARG A 26 -2.68 -8.69 -2.90
C ARG A 26 -4.13 -8.40 -2.59
N ALA A 27 -4.57 -7.14 -2.70
CA ALA A 27 -5.97 -6.75 -2.60
C ALA A 27 -6.83 -7.49 -3.64
N ALA A 28 -6.37 -7.55 -4.89
CA ALA A 28 -7.07 -8.27 -5.96
C ALA A 28 -7.15 -9.78 -5.70
N GLU A 29 -6.09 -10.39 -5.15
CA GLU A 29 -6.05 -11.81 -4.79
C GLU A 29 -7.11 -12.15 -3.74
N VAL A 30 -7.18 -11.37 -2.66
CA VAL A 30 -8.16 -11.60 -1.59
C VAL A 30 -9.60 -11.27 -2.03
N ALA A 31 -9.77 -10.25 -2.89
CA ALA A 31 -11.06 -9.93 -3.49
C ALA A 31 -11.57 -11.07 -4.37
N ALA A 32 -10.70 -11.69 -5.17
CA ALA A 32 -11.05 -12.84 -6.00
C ALA A 32 -11.42 -14.08 -5.16
N GLN A 33 -10.87 -14.20 -3.95
CA GLN A 33 -11.21 -15.24 -3.00
C GLN A 33 -12.51 -14.94 -2.22
N GLY A 34 -13.07 -13.74 -2.35
CA GLY A 34 -14.26 -13.29 -1.63
C GLY A 34 -13.99 -12.87 -0.18
N ASP A 35 -12.72 -12.67 0.19
CA ASP A 35 -12.35 -12.22 1.53
C ASP A 35 -12.39 -10.69 1.63
N THR A 36 -13.57 -10.18 2.02
CA THR A 36 -13.83 -8.74 2.14
C THR A 36 -13.12 -8.08 3.32
N GLU A 37 -12.82 -8.86 4.37
CA GLU A 37 -12.11 -8.33 5.55
C GLU A 37 -10.64 -8.10 5.20
N ALA A 38 -10.00 -9.09 4.58
CA ALA A 38 -8.66 -8.93 4.06
C ALA A 38 -8.60 -7.84 2.99
N LEU A 39 -9.60 -7.73 2.11
CA LEU A 39 -9.67 -6.65 1.12
C LEU A 39 -9.65 -5.28 1.79
N THR A 40 -10.49 -5.07 2.80
CA THR A 40 -10.54 -3.80 3.56
C THR A 40 -9.19 -3.46 4.19
N HIS A 41 -8.49 -4.48 4.70
CA HIS A 41 -7.16 -4.31 5.26
C HIS A 41 -6.13 -3.87 4.20
N TRP A 42 -6.16 -4.47 3.02
CA TRP A 42 -5.26 -4.10 1.93
C TRP A 42 -5.58 -2.72 1.35
N ASP A 43 -6.85 -2.33 1.30
CA ASP A 43 -7.26 -0.97 0.90
C ASP A 43 -6.67 0.10 1.84
N GLU A 44 -6.65 -0.16 3.16
CA GLU A 44 -5.97 0.73 4.12
C GLU A 44 -4.46 0.81 3.87
N VAL A 45 -3.80 -0.32 3.59
CA VAL A 45 -2.36 -0.36 3.27
C VAL A 45 -2.05 0.48 2.02
N ILE A 46 -2.86 0.32 0.97
CA ILE A 46 -2.72 1.05 -0.30
C ILE A 46 -2.90 2.56 -0.06
N ALA A 47 -3.94 2.95 0.67
CA ALA A 47 -4.18 4.36 1.00
C ALA A 47 -2.99 5.00 1.74
N ILE A 48 -2.36 4.27 2.66
CA ILE A 48 -1.16 4.73 3.37
C ILE A 48 0.01 4.89 2.40
N LEU A 49 0.27 3.89 1.56
CA LEU A 49 1.35 3.92 0.57
C LEU A 49 1.20 5.08 -0.42
N GLU A 50 0.00 5.31 -0.95
CA GLU A 50 -0.28 6.41 -1.87
C GLU A 50 -0.17 7.78 -1.20
N SER A 51 -0.58 7.89 0.06
CA SER A 51 -0.44 9.13 0.83
C SER A 51 1.03 9.50 1.11
N GLY A 52 1.88 8.49 1.35
CA GLY A 52 3.32 8.65 1.57
C GLY A 52 4.13 8.85 0.28
N ASN A 53 3.67 8.27 -0.84
CA ASN A 53 4.31 8.40 -2.15
C ASN A 53 4.07 9.77 -2.81
N ARG A 54 3.07 10.54 -2.37
CA ARG A 54 2.96 11.97 -2.70
C ARG A 54 3.98 12.82 -1.91
N ALA A 55 5.26 12.50 -2.03
CA ALA A 55 6.30 13.51 -1.80
C ALA A 55 6.29 14.49 -2.99
N PRO A 56 6.42 15.82 -2.77
CA PRO A 56 6.42 16.79 -3.86
C PRO A 56 7.70 16.62 -4.69
N THR A 57 7.61 15.90 -5.80
CA THR A 57 8.63 15.91 -6.86
C THR A 57 8.50 17.22 -7.62
N GLY A 58 9.09 18.28 -7.07
CA GLY A 58 9.35 19.53 -7.78
C GLY A 58 10.81 19.90 -7.58
N PRO A 59 11.64 20.02 -8.64
CA PRO A 59 13.00 20.50 -8.48
C PRO A 59 12.95 21.94 -7.98
N ALA A 60 13.44 22.17 -6.76
CA ALA A 60 13.83 23.50 -6.33
C ALA A 60 15.18 23.80 -6.98
N ASN A 61 15.12 24.47 -8.14
CA ASN A 61 16.15 25.22 -8.87
C ASN A 61 17.62 24.80 -8.72
#